data_AF-A0A212LR27-F1
#
_entry.id   AF-A0A212LR27-F1
#
_cell.length_a   1.000
_cell.length_b   1.000
_cell.length_c   1.000
_cell.angle_alpha   90.00
_cell.angle_beta   90.00
_cell.angle_gamma   90.00
#
_symmetry.space_group_name_H-M   'P 1'
#
loop_
_entity.id
_entity.type
_entity.pdbx_description
1 polymer ?
#
loop_
_entity_poly.entity_id
_entity_poly.type
_entity_poly.pdbx_seq_one_letter_code
_entity_poly.pdbx_strand_id
1 'polypeptide(L)'
;MADFRKVLGPFGREVVKVGDVRITWGFIGILADYETAHWTLTYQAEHRNFYVRRSEQVSLRVRDESGLIHYRAAGLPIHLDMFIKSDNRIVASGTITNVLRSRLSPEDIALCARLSMKGTS
;
A
#
# COMPACT_ATOMS: atom_id res chain seq x y z
N MET A 1 -16.03 1.13 -4.70
CA MET A 1 -15.00 0.71 -5.68
C MET A 1 -14.20 1.94 -6.04
N ALA A 2 -12.89 1.83 -6.17
CA ALA A 2 -12.02 2.96 -6.49
C ALA A 2 -11.15 2.63 -7.69
N ASP A 3 -10.85 3.67 -8.47
CA ASP A 3 -9.96 3.61 -9.63
C ASP A 3 -8.61 4.24 -9.27
N PHE A 4 -7.54 3.61 -9.75
CA PHE A 4 -6.16 3.96 -9.41
C PHE A 4 -5.38 4.28 -10.67
N ARG A 5 -4.67 5.40 -10.66
CA ARG A 5 -3.70 5.76 -11.71
C ARG A 5 -2.33 5.19 -11.43
N LYS A 6 -1.97 5.06 -10.15
CA LYS A 6 -0.70 4.44 -9.72
C LYS A 6 -0.88 3.70 -8.40
N VAL A 7 -0.15 2.59 -8.29
CA VAL A 7 0.06 1.84 -7.04
C VAL A 7 1.50 1.32 -7.07
N LEU A 8 2.28 1.74 -6.08
CA LEU A 8 3.68 1.41 -5.89
C LEU A 8 3.87 0.71 -4.53
N GLY A 9 4.87 -0.16 -4.48
CA GLY A 9 5.15 -1.03 -3.35
C GLY A 9 4.90 -2.52 -3.69
N PRO A 10 5.02 -3.40 -2.69
CA PRO A 10 5.23 -3.08 -1.27
C PRO A 10 6.63 -2.51 -0.96
N PHE A 11 6.72 -1.49 -0.11
CA PHE A 11 7.98 -0.83 0.29
C PHE A 11 8.63 -1.48 1.52
N GLY A 12 8.78 -2.81 1.46
CA GLY A 12 9.20 -3.63 2.58
C GLY A 12 8.04 -4.25 3.35
N ARG A 13 8.39 -5.14 4.27
CA ARG A 13 7.46 -5.90 5.10
C ARG A 13 7.88 -5.87 6.56
N GLU A 14 6.92 -5.68 7.44
CA GLU A 14 7.09 -5.77 8.88
C GLU A 14 6.32 -6.97 9.41
N VAL A 15 6.96 -7.81 10.23
CA VAL A 15 6.31 -8.96 10.86
C VAL A 15 6.31 -8.75 12.37
N VAL A 16 5.11 -8.59 12.93
CA VAL A 16 4.89 -8.43 14.37
C VAL A 16 4.36 -9.75 14.92
N LYS A 17 4.93 -10.25 16.03
CA LYS A 17 4.58 -11.54 16.65
C LYS A 17 4.21 -11.43 18.14
N VAL A 18 3.85 -10.25 18.62
CA VAL A 18 3.50 -10.03 20.03
C VAL A 18 1.98 -10.14 20.17
N GLY A 19 1.51 -11.24 20.77
CA GLY A 19 0.07 -11.57 20.81
C GLY A 19 -0.41 -12.09 19.46
N ASP A 20 -0.85 -11.18 18.60
CA ASP A 20 -1.34 -11.52 17.26
C ASP A 20 -0.20 -11.47 16.25
N VAL A 21 -0.07 -12.54 15.46
CA VAL A 21 0.87 -12.54 14.34
C VAL A 21 0.29 -11.70 13.20
N ARG A 22 0.95 -10.58 12.89
CA ARG A 22 0.56 -9.65 11.83
C ARG A 22 1.72 -9.42 10.87
N ILE A 23 1.41 -9.28 9.59
CA ILE A 23 2.37 -8.84 8.56
C ILE A 23 1.83 -7.55 7.95
N THR A 24 2.64 -6.51 7.89
CA THR A 24 2.26 -5.22 7.34
C THR A 24 3.16 -4.85 6.17
N TRP A 25 2.57 -4.31 5.10
CA TRP A 25 3.26 -3.78 3.93
C TRP A 25 2.84 -2.34 3.67
N GLY A 26 3.81 -1.49 3.34
CA GLY A 26 3.56 -0.09 2.95
C GLY A 26 3.38 0.04 1.44
N PHE A 27 2.40 0.84 1.03
CA PHE A 27 2.12 1.18 -0.36
C PHE A 27 1.90 2.67 -0.50
N ILE A 28 2.18 3.18 -1.70
CA ILE A 28 1.87 4.54 -2.08
C ILE A 28 1.26 4.53 -3.47
N GLY A 29 0.28 5.40 -3.73
CA GLY A 29 -0.25 5.55 -5.07
C GLY A 29 -1.05 6.82 -5.28
N ILE A 30 -1.71 6.87 -6.43
CA ILE A 30 -2.50 7.99 -6.90
C ILE A 30 -3.87 7.47 -7.33
N LEU A 31 -4.92 8.06 -6.77
CA LEU A 31 -6.31 7.78 -7.10
C LEU A 31 -6.72 8.43 -8.43
N ALA A 32 -7.89 8.06 -8.96
CA ALA A 32 -8.41 8.62 -10.20
C ALA A 32 -8.58 10.15 -10.17
N ASP A 33 -8.81 10.75 -9.00
CA ASP A 33 -8.94 12.20 -8.82
C ASP A 33 -7.60 12.92 -8.60
N TYR A 34 -6.48 12.23 -8.84
CA TYR A 34 -5.10 12.71 -8.63
C TYR A 34 -4.72 12.88 -7.15
N GLU A 35 -5.54 12.40 -6.22
CA GLU A 35 -5.19 12.40 -4.82
C GLU A 35 -4.12 11.32 -4.55
N THR A 36 -3.01 11.73 -3.95
CA THR A 36 -2.00 10.82 -3.43
C THR A 36 -2.51 10.14 -2.17
N ALA A 37 -2.13 8.89 -1.98
CA ALA A 37 -2.48 8.17 -0.77
C ALA A 37 -1.37 7.21 -0.37
N HIS A 38 -1.11 7.13 0.92
CA HIS A 38 -0.27 6.11 1.53
C HIS A 38 -1.19 5.10 2.19
N TRP A 39 -0.94 3.81 1.93
CA TRP A 39 -1.71 2.73 2.51
C TRP A 39 -0.79 1.75 3.23
N THR A 40 -1.30 1.17 4.29
CA THR A 40 -0.74 -0.04 4.87
C THR A 40 -1.73 -1.18 4.64
N LEU A 41 -1.26 -2.26 4.02
CA LEU A 41 -1.97 -3.52 3.96
C LEU A 41 -1.48 -4.37 5.13
N THR A 42 -2.37 -4.89 5.94
CA THR A 42 -2.01 -5.79 7.04
C THR A 42 -2.73 -7.12 6.89
N TYR A 43 -1.98 -8.20 7.02
CA TYR A 43 -2.49 -9.56 7.18
C TYR A 43 -2.49 -9.92 8.66
N GLN A 44 -3.64 -10.37 9.18
CA GLN A 44 -3.74 -10.94 10.52
C GLN A 44 -3.84 -12.46 10.40
N ALA A 45 -2.83 -13.16 10.90
CA ALA A 45 -2.68 -14.60 10.66
C ALA A 45 -3.78 -15.44 11.35
N GLU A 46 -4.26 -15.00 12.52
CA GLU A 46 -5.31 -15.65 13.29
C GLU A 46 -6.64 -15.69 12.52
N HIS A 47 -7.11 -14.54 12.05
CA HIS A 47 -8.37 -14.42 11.31
C HIS A 47 -8.21 -14.68 9.80
N ARG A 48 -6.97 -14.89 9.34
CA ARG A 48 -6.62 -15.14 7.93
C ARG A 48 -7.16 -14.08 6.98
N ASN A 49 -7.24 -12.83 7.45
CA ASN A 49 -7.85 -11.73 6.71
C ASN A 49 -6.83 -10.63 6.41
N PHE A 50 -7.16 -9.84 5.38
CA PHE A 50 -6.44 -8.64 5.02
C PHE A 50 -7.29 -7.42 5.33
N TYR A 51 -6.68 -6.39 5.89
CA TYR A 51 -7.29 -5.07 6.03
C TYR A 51 -6.32 -3.99 5.56
N VAL A 52 -6.88 -2.85 5.16
CA VAL A 52 -6.10 -1.70 4.68
C VAL A 52 -6.40 -0.51 5.58
N ARG A 53 -5.34 0.21 5.96
CA ARG A 53 -5.45 1.53 6.57
C ARG A 53 -4.83 2.55 5.63
N ARG A 54 -5.54 3.66 5.40
CA ARG A 54 -4.99 4.83 4.71
C ARG A 54 -4.32 5.73 5.76
N SER A 55 -3.11 6.21 5.48
CA SER A 55 -2.50 7.23 6.33
C SER A 55 -3.25 8.54 6.17
N GLU A 56 -3.58 9.18 7.29
CA GLU A 56 -4.23 10.49 7.33
C GLU A 56 -3.26 11.63 7.01
N GLN A 57 -1.95 11.38 7.05
CA GLN A 57 -0.97 12.44 7.11
C GLN A 57 -0.79 13.23 5.81
N VAL A 58 -1.30 12.78 4.66
CA VAL A 58 -1.06 13.50 3.39
C VAL A 58 -2.04 13.09 2.30
N SER A 59 -2.90 14.01 1.90
CA SER A 59 -3.58 13.98 0.62
C SER A 59 -3.22 15.24 -0.15
N LEU A 60 -2.20 15.14 -0.99
CA LEU A 60 -1.87 16.20 -1.91
C LEU A 60 -2.32 15.78 -3.31
N ARG A 61 -2.91 16.72 -4.04
CA ARG A 61 -3.18 16.51 -5.46
C ARG A 61 -1.91 16.80 -6.22
N VAL A 62 -1.16 15.76 -6.59
CA VAL A 62 0.09 15.92 -7.34
C VAL A 62 -0.13 15.54 -8.78
N ARG A 63 0.01 16.54 -9.67
CA ARG A 63 -0.02 16.34 -11.13
C ARG A 63 1.38 16.31 -11.75
N ASP A 64 2.37 16.95 -11.13
CA ASP A 64 3.71 17.14 -11.70
C ASP A 64 4.80 17.19 -10.62
N GLU A 65 6.06 17.34 -11.04
CA GLU A 65 7.24 17.40 -10.17
C GLU A 65 7.23 18.59 -9.21
N SER A 66 6.38 19.61 -9.37
CA SER A 66 6.29 20.73 -8.41
C SER A 66 5.75 20.30 -7.04
N GLY A 67 4.99 19.19 -7.00
CA GLY A 67 4.54 18.57 -5.77
C GLY A 67 5.66 18.04 -4.87
N LEU A 68 6.87 17.76 -5.42
CA LEU A 68 8.03 17.29 -4.65
C LEU A 68 8.44 18.25 -3.53
N ILE A 69 8.31 19.56 -3.77
CA ILE A 69 8.77 20.58 -2.83
C ILE A 69 7.94 20.52 -1.55
N HIS A 70 6.61 20.46 -1.68
CA HIS A 70 5.69 20.31 -0.53
C HIS A 70 5.91 19.02 0.22
N TYR A 71 6.18 17.96 -0.52
CA TYR A 71 6.36 16.63 0.00
C TYR A 71 7.68 16.45 0.77
N ARG A 72 8.80 16.98 0.25
CA ARG A 72 10.08 17.04 0.96
C ARG A 72 9.99 17.94 2.20
N ALA A 73 9.30 19.08 2.10
CA ALA A 73 9.10 19.98 3.23
C ALA A 73 8.32 19.33 4.40
N ALA A 74 7.42 18.39 4.09
CA ALA A 74 6.66 17.65 5.09
C ALA A 74 7.39 16.40 5.63
N GLY A 75 8.62 16.09 5.18
CA GLY A 75 9.42 14.98 5.71
C GLY A 75 8.86 13.58 5.39
N LEU A 76 8.02 13.47 4.38
CA LEU A 76 7.30 12.24 4.07
C LEU A 76 8.11 11.33 3.17
N PRO A 77 8.01 9.99 3.30
CA PRO A 77 8.62 9.08 2.36
C PRO A 77 7.88 9.14 1.02
N ILE A 78 8.51 9.72 -0.01
CA ILE A 78 7.98 9.77 -1.38
C ILE A 78 8.84 8.90 -2.28
N HIS A 79 8.20 7.99 -3.02
CA HIS A 79 8.88 7.27 -4.08
C HIS A 79 8.98 8.14 -5.34
N LEU A 80 10.17 8.23 -5.96
CA LEU A 80 10.38 9.06 -7.15
C LEU A 80 9.46 8.67 -8.32
N ASP A 81 9.11 7.39 -8.45
CA ASP A 81 8.19 6.94 -9.53
C ASP A 81 6.72 7.29 -9.29
N MET A 82 6.40 7.96 -8.18
CA MET A 82 5.04 8.40 -7.90
C MET A 82 4.60 9.49 -8.87
N PHE A 83 5.51 10.30 -9.41
CA PHE A 83 5.16 11.37 -10.35
C PHE A 83 4.64 10.80 -11.66
N ILE A 84 3.48 11.27 -12.10
CA ILE A 84 2.94 10.90 -13.40
C ILE A 84 3.68 11.71 -14.47
N LYS A 85 4.77 11.15 -15.01
CA LYS A 85 5.33 11.64 -16.27
C LYS A 85 4.45 11.09 -17.38
N SER A 86 3.66 11.97 -18.00
CA SER A 86 2.86 11.79 -19.22
C SER A 86 1.75 10.71 -19.27
N ASP A 87 1.81 9.60 -18.52
CA ASP A 87 0.77 8.55 -18.55
C ASP A 87 -0.21 8.63 -17.37
N ASN A 88 -1.39 9.20 -17.64
CA ASN A 88 -2.49 9.34 -16.69
C ASN A 88 -3.48 8.16 -16.73
N ARG A 89 -3.23 7.02 -17.37
CA ARG A 89 -4.26 5.96 -17.48
C ARG A 89 -4.62 5.34 -16.13
N ILE A 90 -5.83 4.80 -16.04
CA ILE A 90 -6.23 3.95 -14.92
C ILE A 90 -5.50 2.61 -15.06
N VAL A 91 -4.77 2.21 -14.02
CA VAL A 91 -3.97 0.97 -14.00
C VAL A 91 -4.61 -0.14 -13.17
N ALA A 92 -5.57 0.20 -12.31
CA ALA A 92 -6.34 -0.78 -11.53
C ALA A 92 -7.71 -0.20 -11.14
N SER A 93 -8.69 -1.07 -10.96
CA SER A 93 -10.01 -0.76 -10.42
C SER A 93 -10.42 -1.86 -9.45
N GLY A 94 -11.04 -1.49 -8.32
CA GLY A 94 -11.51 -2.48 -7.34
C GLY A 94 -11.61 -1.95 -5.93
N THR A 95 -11.65 -2.86 -4.96
CA THR A 95 -11.43 -2.53 -3.55
C THR A 95 -9.93 -2.36 -3.31
N ILE A 96 -9.53 -1.35 -2.52
CA ILE A 96 -8.11 -1.10 -2.24
C ILE A 96 -7.41 -2.36 -1.70
N THR A 97 -8.07 -3.10 -0.82
CA THR A 97 -7.53 -4.36 -0.27
C THR A 97 -7.16 -5.36 -1.35
N ASN A 98 -8.01 -5.56 -2.36
CA ASN A 98 -7.73 -6.51 -3.44
C ASN A 98 -6.61 -6.01 -4.35
N VAL A 99 -6.61 -4.71 -4.67
CA VAL A 99 -5.59 -4.07 -5.51
C VAL A 99 -4.21 -4.14 -4.84
N LEU A 100 -4.11 -3.87 -3.53
CA LEU A 100 -2.84 -3.98 -2.80
C LEU A 100 -2.40 -5.44 -2.64
N ARG A 101 -3.34 -6.34 -2.32
CA ARG A 101 -3.05 -7.77 -2.20
C ARG A 101 -2.52 -8.38 -3.49
N SER A 102 -3.01 -7.96 -4.65
CA SER A 102 -2.52 -8.45 -5.95
C SER A 102 -1.10 -7.99 -6.28
N ARG A 103 -0.51 -7.08 -5.49
CA ARG A 103 0.88 -6.64 -5.62
C ARG A 103 1.85 -7.39 -4.71
N LEU A 104 1.36 -8.28 -3.84
CA LEU A 104 2.21 -9.12 -3.01
C LEU A 104 2.90 -10.18 -3.87
N SER A 105 4.15 -10.48 -3.54
CA SER A 105 4.89 -11.54 -4.22
C SER A 105 4.38 -12.93 -3.79
N PRO A 106 4.63 -13.99 -4.58
CA PRO A 106 4.31 -15.35 -4.18
C PRO A 106 4.90 -15.74 -2.81
N GLU A 107 6.09 -15.25 -2.50
CA GLU A 107 6.77 -15.50 -1.21
C GLU A 107 6.04 -14.85 -0.03
N ASP A 108 5.48 -13.66 -0.22
CA ASP A 108 4.69 -12.99 0.81
C ASP A 108 3.35 -13.70 1.06
N ILE A 109 2.71 -14.20 -0.01
CA ILE A 109 1.50 -15.02 0.12
C ILE A 109 1.79 -16.35 0.83
N ALA A 110 2.90 -17.02 0.47
CA ALA A 110 3.34 -18.24 1.13
C ALA A 110 3.67 -18.00 2.61
N LEU A 111 4.26 -16.86 2.94
CA LEU A 111 4.54 -16.46 4.33
C LEU A 111 3.24 -16.31 5.13
N CYS A 112 2.22 -15.66 4.58
CA CYS A 112 0.90 -15.53 5.21
C CYS A 112 0.34 -16.91 5.58
N ALA A 113 0.29 -17.81 4.60
CA ALA A 113 -0.22 -19.18 4.80
C ALA A 113 0.57 -19.92 5.89
N ARG A 114 1.90 -19.81 5.87
CA ARG A 114 2.77 -20.45 6.87
C ARG A 114 2.52 -19.93 8.28
N LEU A 115 2.31 -18.63 8.47
CA LEU A 115 2.06 -18.06 9.79
C LEU A 115 0.68 -18.48 10.32
N SER A 116 -0.33 -18.58 9.46
CA SER A 116 -1.67 -19.04 9.85
C SER A 116 -1.77 -20.51 10.21
N MET A 117 -0.80 -21.33 9.79
CA MET A 117 -0.72 -22.74 10.20
C MET A 117 0.01 -22.93 11.54
N LYS A 118 0.84 -21.97 11.97
CA LYS A 118 1.64 -22.08 13.19
C LYS A 118 0.93 -21.60 14.46
N GLY A 119 -0.23 -20.97 14.35
CA GLY A 119 -1.04 -20.50 15.48
C GLY A 119 -2.03 -21.52 16.05
N THR A 120 -1.96 -22.78 15.63
CA THR A 120 -2.88 -23.86 16.03
C THR A 120 -2.17 -25.00 16.78
N SER A 121 -1.13 -24.70 17.55
CA SER A 121 -0.38 -25.69 18.34
C SER A 121 -0.31 -25.29 19.80
#